data_AF-A0A6A4GR48-F1
#
_entry.id   AF-A0A6A4GR48-F1
#
_cell.length_a   1.000
_cell.length_b   1.000
_cell.length_c   1.000
_cell.angle_alpha   90.00
_cell.angle_beta   90.00
_cell.angle_gamma   90.00
#
_symmetry.space_group_name_H-M   'P 1'
#
loop_
_entity.id
_entity.type
_entity.pdbx_description
1 polymer ?
#
loop_
_entity_poly.entity_id
_entity_poly.type
_entity_poly.pdbx_seq_one_letter_code
_entity_poly.pdbx_strand_id
1 'polypeptide(L)'
;MVGLSVEDQPFDAFLYAQKHGYSSILDKAGKLAIAREPVKFFAYAHSIGDPTWRDLAEQETHNLPTKEVWEALKQYPDWPQIFGAWFCKREAMREVIFEALKNPIPVLHKGGLMHCADWYPFYADVLTKMSTAVPTESAFLQVIEGAIPRLNGCSHCIIVANSMKTRVHLTLSTVSGRPLSSFLD
;
A
#
# COMPACT_ATOMS: atom_id res chain seq x y z
N MET A 1 16.19 33.40 -16.06
CA MET A 1 16.06 32.43 -14.96
C MET A 1 14.67 31.83 -15.07
N VAL A 2 14.56 30.58 -15.55
CA VAL A 2 13.29 29.86 -15.51
C VAL A 2 13.06 29.51 -14.04
N GLY A 3 12.03 30.09 -13.43
CA GLY A 3 11.68 29.76 -12.05
C GLY A 3 11.20 28.31 -12.02
N LEU A 4 12.00 27.41 -11.44
CA LEU A 4 11.55 26.06 -11.13
C LEU A 4 10.44 26.18 -10.08
N SER A 5 9.20 26.06 -10.53
CA SER A 5 8.05 25.95 -9.63
C SER A 5 8.00 24.54 -9.07
N VAL A 6 7.99 24.44 -7.74
CA VAL A 6 7.82 23.16 -7.02
C VAL A 6 6.55 22.44 -7.48
N GLU A 7 5.53 23.17 -7.90
CA GLU A 7 4.26 22.60 -8.36
C GLU A 7 4.31 22.11 -9.80
N ASP A 8 5.24 22.59 -10.64
CA ASP A 8 5.31 22.19 -12.04
C ASP A 8 6.30 21.04 -12.24
N GLN A 9 7.44 21.11 -11.55
CA GLN A 9 8.55 20.15 -11.67
C GLN A 9 9.07 19.75 -10.28
N PRO A 10 8.28 19.00 -9.48
CA PRO A 10 8.62 18.71 -8.10
C PRO A 10 9.90 17.87 -7.97
N PHE A 11 10.15 16.94 -8.89
CA PHE A 11 11.38 16.15 -8.88
C PHE A 11 12.62 17.01 -9.11
N ASP A 12 12.60 17.88 -10.13
CA ASP A 12 13.73 18.77 -10.43
C ASP A 12 13.94 19.82 -9.32
N ALA A 13 12.85 20.33 -8.75
CA ALA A 13 12.89 21.21 -7.59
C ALA A 13 13.48 20.50 -6.35
N PHE A 14 13.18 19.21 -6.15
CA PHE A 14 13.79 18.40 -5.09
C PHE A 14 15.30 18.26 -5.29
N LEU A 15 15.75 17.87 -6.48
CA LEU A 15 17.18 17.75 -6.81
C LEU A 15 17.92 19.08 -6.60
N TYR A 16 17.32 20.19 -7.05
CA TYR A 16 17.87 21.52 -6.88
C TYR A 16 17.95 21.91 -5.39
N ALA A 17 16.87 21.69 -4.63
CA ALA A 17 16.84 21.98 -3.20
C ALA A 17 17.88 21.17 -2.42
N GLN A 18 18.05 19.89 -2.76
CA GLN A 18 19.04 19.02 -2.11
C GLN A 18 20.47 19.49 -2.40
N LYS A 19 20.77 19.81 -3.66
CA LYS A 19 22.08 20.30 -4.09
C LYS A 19 22.48 21.61 -3.42
N HIS A 20 21.51 22.49 -3.17
CA HIS A 20 21.76 23.84 -2.65
C HIS A 20 21.41 24.01 -1.16
N GLY A 21 20.97 22.94 -0.47
CA GLY A 21 20.66 22.97 0.96
C GLY A 21 19.38 23.71 1.33
N TYR A 22 18.41 23.83 0.41
CA TYR A 22 17.13 24.49 0.67
C TYR A 22 16.13 23.57 1.38
N SER A 23 16.33 23.38 2.68
CA SER A 23 15.54 22.45 3.51
C SER A 23 14.02 22.71 3.49
N SER A 24 13.58 23.97 3.43
CA SER A 24 12.15 24.34 3.39
C SER A 24 11.46 23.92 2.09
N ILE A 25 12.21 23.84 0.98
CA ILE A 25 11.71 23.42 -0.32
C ILE A 25 11.83 21.90 -0.49
N LEU A 26 12.90 21.32 0.07
CA LEU A 26 13.24 19.91 -0.06
C LEU A 26 12.08 18.99 0.35
N ASP A 27 11.52 19.17 1.55
CA ASP A 27 10.44 18.30 2.04
C ASP A 27 9.17 18.41 1.19
N LYS A 28 8.77 19.63 0.84
CA LYS A 28 7.59 19.88 0.01
C LYS A 28 7.75 19.28 -1.38
N ALA A 29 8.88 19.53 -2.03
CA ALA A 29 9.19 19.03 -3.36
C ALA A 29 9.28 17.50 -3.37
N GLY A 30 9.89 16.90 -2.32
CA GLY A 30 10.01 15.45 -2.17
C GLY A 30 8.65 14.77 -2.06
N LYS A 31 7.76 15.26 -1.19
CA LYS A 31 6.40 14.74 -1.04
C LYS A 31 5.59 14.84 -2.34
N LEU A 32 5.69 15.97 -3.05
CA LEU A 32 5.01 16.15 -4.33
C LEU A 32 5.60 15.24 -5.43
N ALA A 33 6.91 15.05 -5.44
CA ALA A 33 7.57 14.17 -6.41
C ALA A 33 7.23 12.71 -6.16
N ILE A 34 7.16 12.27 -4.89
CA ILE A 34 6.67 10.94 -4.53
C ILE A 34 5.22 10.75 -5.00
N ALA A 35 4.34 11.74 -4.78
CA ALA A 35 2.94 11.61 -5.19
C ALA A 35 2.75 11.55 -6.71
N ARG A 36 3.63 12.19 -7.50
CA ARG A 36 3.48 12.29 -8.97
C ARG A 36 4.32 11.31 -9.76
N GLU A 37 5.54 11.05 -9.32
CA GLU A 37 6.53 10.19 -9.99
C GLU A 37 7.19 9.23 -8.97
N PRO A 38 6.42 8.43 -8.20
CA PRO A 38 6.93 7.64 -7.08
C PRO A 38 8.03 6.67 -7.49
N VAL A 39 7.89 6.04 -8.65
CA VAL A 39 8.85 5.06 -9.17
C VAL A 39 10.20 5.70 -9.51
N LYS A 40 10.17 6.86 -10.17
CA LYS A 40 11.37 7.63 -10.50
C LYS A 40 12.06 8.12 -9.24
N PHE A 41 11.28 8.60 -8.27
CA PHE A 41 11.79 9.05 -6.99
C PHE A 41 12.40 7.91 -6.16
N PHE A 42 11.72 6.76 -6.09
CA PHE A 42 12.22 5.55 -5.42
C PHE A 42 13.55 5.09 -6.02
N ALA A 43 13.61 4.99 -7.34
CA ALA A 43 14.80 4.62 -8.10
C ALA A 43 15.97 5.60 -7.86
N TYR A 44 15.68 6.90 -7.84
CA TYR A 44 16.65 7.94 -7.52
C TYR A 44 17.14 7.88 -6.06
N ALA A 45 16.23 7.82 -5.09
CA ALA A 45 16.56 7.76 -3.67
C ALA A 45 17.43 6.54 -3.34
N HIS A 46 17.14 5.41 -3.99
CA HIS A 46 18.01 4.24 -3.96
C HIS A 46 19.41 4.54 -4.51
N SER A 47 19.52 5.16 -5.69
CA SER A 47 20.80 5.46 -6.34
C SER A 47 21.75 6.33 -5.51
N ILE A 48 21.20 7.19 -4.66
CA ILE A 48 21.97 8.06 -3.75
C ILE A 48 22.12 7.45 -2.35
N GLY A 49 21.58 6.26 -2.11
CA GLY A 49 21.65 5.56 -0.83
C GLY A 49 20.87 6.24 0.30
N ASP A 50 19.77 6.94 0.00
CA ASP A 50 18.92 7.58 1.01
C ASP A 50 17.76 6.65 1.43
N PRO A 51 17.87 5.93 2.56
CA PRO A 51 16.86 4.96 2.97
C PRO A 51 15.54 5.63 3.39
N THR A 52 15.58 6.87 3.87
CA THR A 52 14.38 7.58 4.34
C THR A 52 13.48 7.91 3.17
N TRP A 53 14.05 8.57 2.16
CA TRP A 53 13.32 8.93 0.94
C TRP A 53 12.98 7.71 0.09
N ARG A 54 13.86 6.71 0.06
CA ARG A 54 13.61 5.44 -0.62
C ARG A 54 12.39 4.74 -0.02
N ASP A 55 12.37 4.51 1.29
CA ASP A 55 11.30 3.75 1.93
C ASP A 55 9.95 4.50 1.91
N LEU A 56 9.96 5.84 1.92
CA LEU A 56 8.75 6.65 1.70
C LEU A 56 8.20 6.50 0.28
N ALA A 57 9.06 6.62 -0.74
CA ALA A 57 8.64 6.49 -2.13
C ALA A 57 8.19 5.06 -2.46
N GLU A 58 8.87 4.08 -1.86
CA GLU A 58 8.61 2.65 -2.01
C GLU A 58 7.16 2.29 -1.68
N GLN A 59 6.61 2.81 -0.59
CA GLN A 59 5.22 2.58 -0.17
C GLN A 59 4.21 2.96 -1.27
N GLU A 60 4.44 4.07 -1.97
CA GLU A 60 3.57 4.55 -3.05
C GLU A 60 3.69 3.68 -4.32
N THR A 61 4.79 2.93 -4.49
CA THR A 61 5.00 2.09 -5.68
C THR A 61 4.27 0.74 -5.62
N HIS A 62 3.80 0.28 -4.45
CA HIS A 62 3.16 -1.03 -4.32
C HIS A 62 1.85 -1.18 -5.10
N ASN A 63 1.19 -0.06 -5.38
CA ASN A 63 -0.04 0.00 -6.16
C ASN A 63 0.21 -0.02 -7.68
N LEU A 64 1.48 0.06 -8.11
CA LEU A 64 1.85 0.16 -9.52
C LEU A 64 2.12 -1.21 -10.15
N PRO A 65 2.08 -1.30 -11.49
CA PRO A 65 2.50 -2.49 -12.20
C PRO A 65 3.96 -2.86 -11.87
N THR A 66 4.22 -4.15 -11.64
CA THR A 66 5.57 -4.67 -11.36
C THR A 66 6.59 -4.25 -12.41
N LYS A 67 6.15 -4.18 -13.67
CA LYS A 67 6.98 -3.78 -14.80
C LYS A 67 7.52 -2.36 -14.64
N GLU A 68 6.73 -1.41 -14.13
CA GLU A 68 7.16 -0.02 -14.01
C GLU A 68 8.29 0.13 -12.99
N VAL A 69 8.15 -0.52 -11.82
CA VAL A 69 9.20 -0.53 -10.79
C VAL A 69 10.47 -1.20 -11.31
N TRP A 70 10.32 -2.31 -12.03
CA TRP A 70 11.44 -3.00 -12.67
C TRP A 70 12.18 -2.11 -13.69
N GLU A 71 11.44 -1.47 -14.59
CA GLU A 71 11.99 -0.59 -15.63
C GLU A 71 12.79 0.59 -15.05
N ALA A 72 12.36 1.12 -13.92
CA ALA A 72 13.05 2.24 -13.29
C ALA A 72 14.26 1.83 -12.44
N LEU A 73 14.22 0.65 -11.80
CA LEU A 73 15.33 0.17 -11.01
C LEU A 73 16.46 -0.40 -11.87
N LYS A 74 16.15 -1.05 -13.00
CA LYS A 74 17.15 -1.80 -13.81
C LYS A 74 18.33 -1.00 -14.34
N GLN A 75 18.26 0.33 -14.28
CA GLN A 75 19.35 1.24 -14.67
C GLN A 75 20.50 1.28 -13.64
N TYR A 76 20.32 0.74 -12.43
CA TYR A 76 21.32 0.73 -11.36
C TYR A 76 21.93 -0.66 -11.14
N PRO A 77 23.25 -0.81 -10.88
CA PRO A 77 23.89 -2.12 -10.82
C PRO A 77 23.33 -3.11 -9.76
N ASP A 78 22.87 -2.60 -8.62
CA ASP A 78 22.37 -3.37 -7.47
C ASP A 78 20.84 -3.54 -7.45
N TRP A 79 20.18 -3.16 -8.55
CA TRP A 79 18.73 -3.24 -8.72
C TRP A 79 18.10 -4.60 -8.38
N PRO A 80 18.72 -5.79 -8.64
CA PRO A 80 18.03 -7.06 -8.43
C PRO A 80 17.66 -7.29 -6.96
N GLN A 81 18.55 -6.90 -6.03
CA GLN A 81 18.33 -7.07 -4.60
C GLN A 81 17.20 -6.15 -4.10
N ILE A 82 17.22 -4.90 -4.55
CA ILE A 82 16.21 -3.90 -4.18
C ILE A 82 14.84 -4.25 -4.74
N PHE A 83 14.79 -4.67 -6.01
CA PHE A 83 13.57 -5.14 -6.62
C PHE A 83 13.03 -6.40 -5.93
N GLY A 84 13.91 -7.33 -5.56
CA GLY A 84 13.56 -8.51 -4.78
C GLY A 84 12.93 -8.14 -3.43
N ALA A 85 13.57 -7.26 -2.65
CA ALA A 85 13.04 -6.78 -1.39
C ALA A 85 11.69 -6.08 -1.53
N TRP A 86 11.55 -5.21 -2.53
CA TRP A 86 10.28 -4.54 -2.84
C TRP A 86 9.18 -5.54 -3.17
N PHE A 87 9.50 -6.55 -3.99
CA PHE A 87 8.55 -7.59 -4.38
C PHE A 87 8.13 -8.42 -3.16
N CYS A 88 9.08 -8.85 -2.33
CA CYS A 88 8.79 -9.58 -1.09
C CYS A 88 7.91 -8.77 -0.13
N LYS A 89 8.21 -7.49 0.07
CA LYS A 89 7.39 -6.61 0.91
C LYS A 89 5.98 -6.44 0.35
N ARG A 90 5.84 -6.25 -0.96
CA ARG A 90 4.55 -6.18 -1.65
C ARG A 90 3.74 -7.47 -1.47
N GLU A 91 4.36 -8.63 -1.64
CA GLU A 91 3.69 -9.91 -1.45
C GLU A 91 3.27 -10.13 0.01
N ALA A 92 4.10 -9.73 0.98
CA ALA A 92 3.74 -9.76 2.40
C ALA A 92 2.50 -8.89 2.69
N MET A 93 2.38 -7.71 2.09
CA MET A 93 1.17 -6.88 2.21
C MET A 93 -0.07 -7.57 1.61
N ARG A 94 0.09 -8.24 0.47
CA ARG A 94 -1.00 -9.00 -0.16
C ARG A 94 -1.46 -10.16 0.71
N GLU A 95 -0.52 -10.88 1.31
CA GLU A 95 -0.79 -11.99 2.20
C GLU A 95 -1.64 -11.57 3.40
N VAL A 96 -1.39 -10.37 3.97
CA VAL A 96 -2.22 -9.81 5.05
C VAL A 96 -3.69 -9.70 4.64
N ILE A 97 -3.95 -9.21 3.43
CA ILE A 97 -5.31 -9.06 2.91
C ILE A 97 -5.95 -10.44 2.70
N PHE A 98 -5.21 -11.38 2.09
CA PHE A 98 -5.71 -12.74 1.85
C PHE A 98 -6.00 -13.50 3.14
N GLU A 99 -5.18 -13.36 4.16
CA GLU A 99 -5.39 -14.00 5.45
C GLU A 99 -6.62 -13.45 6.17
N ALA A 100 -6.89 -12.15 6.07
CA ALA A 100 -8.12 -11.56 6.61
C ALA A 100 -9.38 -12.04 5.89
N LEU A 101 -9.29 -12.31 4.58
CA LEU A 101 -10.37 -12.94 3.83
C LEU A 101 -10.54 -14.40 4.28
N LYS A 102 -9.49 -15.22 4.19
CA LYS A 102 -9.54 -16.66 4.49
C LYS A 102 -10.04 -16.98 5.90
N ASN A 103 -9.67 -16.17 6.89
CA ASN A 103 -9.88 -16.44 8.30
C ASN A 103 -10.59 -15.25 8.99
N PRO A 104 -11.87 -14.98 8.67
CA PRO A 104 -12.63 -13.93 9.33
C PRO A 104 -12.83 -14.30 10.81
N ILE A 105 -12.75 -13.30 11.71
CA ILE A 105 -12.91 -13.53 13.15
C ILE A 105 -14.36 -13.92 13.44
N PRO A 106 -14.63 -15.13 13.97
CA PRO A 106 -16.01 -15.56 14.19
C PRO A 106 -16.64 -14.78 15.34
N VAL A 107 -17.86 -14.29 15.14
CA VAL A 107 -18.71 -13.71 16.20
C VAL A 107 -20.00 -14.51 16.26
N LEU A 108 -20.23 -15.19 17.38
CA LEU A 108 -21.39 -16.06 17.52
C LEU A 108 -22.67 -15.24 17.67
N HIS A 109 -23.65 -15.55 16.82
CA HIS A 109 -25.03 -15.13 16.96
C HIS A 109 -25.70 -15.85 18.14
N LYS A 110 -26.87 -15.34 18.56
CA LYS A 110 -27.75 -16.05 19.50
C LYS A 110 -28.07 -17.45 18.97
N GLY A 111 -27.85 -18.47 19.80
CA GLY A 111 -27.99 -19.89 19.40
C GLY A 111 -26.69 -20.54 18.90
N GLY A 112 -25.55 -19.84 18.97
CA GLY A 112 -24.22 -20.42 18.67
C GLY A 112 -23.88 -20.50 17.18
N LEU A 113 -24.70 -19.90 16.30
CA LEU A 113 -24.41 -19.83 14.87
C LEU A 113 -23.28 -18.82 14.62
N MET A 114 -22.29 -19.19 13.81
CA MET A 114 -21.19 -18.28 13.46
C MET A 114 -21.65 -17.10 12.58
N HIS A 115 -22.66 -17.32 11.74
CA HIS A 115 -23.13 -16.35 10.75
C HIS A 115 -24.63 -16.49 10.48
N CYS A 116 -25.30 -15.40 10.07
CA CYS A 116 -26.66 -15.46 9.54
C CYS A 116 -26.68 -15.85 8.04
N ALA A 117 -27.87 -16.07 7.48
CA ALA A 117 -28.04 -16.40 6.07
C ALA A 117 -27.46 -15.33 5.11
N ASP A 118 -27.48 -14.06 5.54
CA ASP A 118 -27.00 -12.91 4.75
C ASP A 118 -25.46 -12.84 4.65
N TRP A 119 -24.74 -13.59 5.48
CA TRP A 119 -23.28 -13.64 5.44
C TRP A 119 -22.77 -14.24 4.13
N TYR A 120 -23.40 -15.29 3.62
CA TYR A 120 -22.92 -15.95 2.39
C TYR A 120 -23.01 -15.03 1.16
N PRO A 121 -24.14 -14.34 0.89
CA PRO A 121 -24.20 -13.33 -0.17
C PRO A 121 -23.21 -12.18 0.02
N PHE A 122 -23.03 -11.69 1.26
CA PHE A 122 -22.03 -10.67 1.58
C PHE A 122 -20.61 -11.15 1.22
N TYR A 123 -20.23 -12.32 1.71
CA TYR A 123 -18.87 -12.82 1.60
C TYR A 123 -18.52 -13.23 0.16
N ALA A 124 -19.49 -13.80 -0.57
CA ALA A 124 -19.33 -14.09 -2.00
C ALA A 124 -19.10 -12.81 -2.83
N ASP A 125 -19.80 -11.71 -2.52
CA ASP A 125 -19.61 -10.41 -3.18
C ASP A 125 -18.22 -9.82 -2.87
N VAL A 126 -17.77 -9.93 -1.60
CA VAL A 126 -16.43 -9.52 -1.19
C VAL A 126 -15.36 -10.31 -1.95
N LEU A 127 -15.43 -11.64 -1.97
CA LEU A 127 -14.46 -12.48 -2.67
C LEU A 127 -14.43 -12.21 -4.18
N THR A 128 -15.60 -12.04 -4.79
CA THR A 128 -15.71 -11.74 -6.23
C THR A 128 -15.03 -10.42 -6.55
N LYS A 129 -15.33 -9.35 -5.80
CA LYS A 129 -14.73 -8.03 -6.03
C LYS A 129 -13.22 -8.03 -5.76
N MET A 130 -12.78 -8.69 -4.67
CA MET A 130 -11.36 -8.80 -4.33
C MET A 130 -10.56 -9.63 -5.36
N SER A 131 -11.18 -10.59 -6.04
CA SER A 131 -10.49 -11.39 -7.07
C SER A 131 -10.03 -10.57 -8.28
N THR A 132 -10.66 -9.41 -8.51
CA THR A 132 -10.35 -8.51 -9.62
C THR A 132 -9.67 -7.21 -9.18
N ALA A 133 -9.68 -6.91 -7.88
CA ALA A 133 -9.12 -5.69 -7.35
C ALA A 133 -7.59 -5.77 -7.23
N VAL A 134 -6.92 -4.63 -7.36
CA VAL A 134 -5.53 -4.54 -6.91
C VAL A 134 -5.55 -4.69 -5.38
N PRO A 135 -4.79 -5.65 -4.80
CA PRO A 135 -4.84 -5.94 -3.37
C PRO A 135 -4.14 -4.85 -2.57
N THR A 136 -4.86 -3.75 -2.34
CA THR A 136 -4.44 -2.60 -1.54
C THR A 136 -5.36 -2.45 -0.34
N GLU A 137 -4.91 -1.76 0.71
CA GLU A 137 -5.76 -1.46 1.87
C GLU A 137 -7.03 -0.70 1.45
N SER A 138 -6.87 0.35 0.64
CA SER A 138 -7.99 1.17 0.16
C SER A 138 -9.00 0.34 -0.63
N ALA A 139 -8.54 -0.53 -1.54
CA ALA A 139 -9.42 -1.41 -2.29
C ALA A 139 -10.15 -2.39 -1.38
N PHE A 140 -9.44 -3.00 -0.42
CA PHE A 140 -10.05 -3.89 0.56
C PHE A 140 -11.14 -3.19 1.38
N LEU A 141 -10.84 -2.02 1.94
CA LEU A 141 -11.79 -1.23 2.72
C LEU A 141 -13.03 -0.87 1.89
N GLN A 142 -12.83 -0.39 0.67
CA GLN A 142 -13.91 -0.03 -0.25
C GLN A 142 -14.80 -1.24 -0.58
N VAL A 143 -14.21 -2.41 -0.83
CA VAL A 143 -14.97 -3.63 -1.13
C VAL A 143 -15.81 -4.07 0.06
N ILE A 144 -15.23 -4.10 1.27
CA ILE A 144 -15.96 -4.46 2.48
C ILE A 144 -17.09 -3.47 2.73
N GLU A 145 -16.82 -2.16 2.71
CA GLU A 145 -17.82 -1.12 2.94
C GLU A 145 -18.97 -1.17 1.94
N GLY A 146 -18.65 -1.37 0.66
CA GLY A 146 -19.65 -1.52 -0.40
C GLY A 146 -20.48 -2.79 -0.29
N ALA A 147 -19.99 -3.82 0.42
CA ALA A 147 -20.72 -5.07 0.63
C ALA A 147 -21.57 -5.06 1.93
N ILE A 148 -21.25 -4.22 2.93
CA ILE A 148 -21.97 -4.13 4.22
C ILE A 148 -23.50 -4.09 4.07
N PRO A 149 -24.11 -3.35 3.11
CA PRO A 149 -25.56 -3.33 2.94
C PRO A 149 -26.20 -4.71 2.78
N ARG A 150 -25.47 -5.71 2.25
CA ARG A 150 -25.94 -7.09 2.09
C ARG A 150 -26.20 -7.81 3.42
N LEU A 151 -25.64 -7.32 4.53
CA LEU A 151 -25.83 -7.90 5.86
C LEU A 151 -27.17 -7.51 6.52
N ASN A 152 -28.00 -6.70 5.85
CA ASN A 152 -29.35 -6.31 6.30
C ASN A 152 -29.41 -5.81 7.75
N GLY A 153 -28.37 -5.08 8.20
CA GLY A 153 -28.30 -4.53 9.55
C GLY A 153 -27.96 -5.55 10.65
N CYS A 154 -27.52 -6.76 10.31
CA CYS A 154 -27.09 -7.74 11.30
C CYS A 154 -25.86 -7.26 12.07
N SER A 155 -26.03 -6.87 13.33
CA SER A 155 -24.97 -6.34 14.18
C SER A 155 -23.76 -7.27 14.33
N HIS A 156 -23.98 -8.58 14.47
CA HIS A 156 -22.91 -9.55 14.68
C HIS A 156 -22.03 -9.68 13.43
N CYS A 157 -22.64 -9.83 12.25
CA CYS A 157 -21.91 -9.91 10.99
C CYS A 157 -21.22 -8.58 10.64
N ILE A 158 -21.82 -7.44 10.98
CA ILE A 158 -21.18 -6.12 10.84
C ILE A 158 -19.94 -6.01 11.73
N ILE A 159 -19.99 -6.53 12.96
CA ILE A 159 -18.81 -6.59 13.86
C ILE A 159 -17.71 -7.47 13.24
N VAL A 160 -18.05 -8.60 12.62
CA VAL A 160 -17.05 -9.43 11.90
C VAL A 160 -16.41 -8.64 10.76
N ALA A 161 -17.22 -8.00 9.90
CA ALA A 161 -16.72 -7.21 8.78
C ALA A 161 -15.82 -6.05 9.23
N ASN A 162 -16.21 -5.34 10.30
CA ASN A 162 -15.39 -4.27 10.87
C ASN A 162 -14.10 -4.81 11.50
N SER A 163 -14.16 -5.97 12.16
CA SER A 163 -12.96 -6.63 12.70
C SER A 163 -11.97 -7.02 11.60
N MET A 164 -12.46 -7.44 10.43
CA MET A 164 -11.59 -7.70 9.26
C MET A 164 -10.86 -6.43 8.82
N LYS A 165 -11.57 -5.29 8.72
CA LYS A 165 -10.97 -3.98 8.37
C LYS A 165 -9.88 -3.59 9.37
N THR A 166 -10.18 -3.64 10.66
CA THR A 166 -9.24 -3.28 11.72
C THR A 166 -8.00 -4.19 11.70
N ARG A 167 -8.18 -5.49 11.51
CA ARG A 167 -7.06 -6.45 11.44
C ARG A 167 -6.16 -6.15 10.25
N VAL A 168 -6.73 -5.94 9.07
CA VAL A 168 -5.95 -5.58 7.88
C VAL A 168 -5.19 -4.29 8.11
N HIS A 169 -5.84 -3.23 8.61
CA HIS A 169 -5.18 -1.95 8.88
C HIS A 169 -3.97 -2.08 9.82
N LEU A 170 -4.16 -2.76 10.96
CA LEU A 170 -3.11 -2.92 11.96
C LEU A 170 -1.93 -3.76 11.43
N THR A 171 -2.22 -4.87 10.76
CA THR A 171 -1.19 -5.76 10.23
C THR A 171 -0.48 -5.12 9.02
N LEU A 172 -1.18 -4.42 8.13
CA LEU A 172 -0.57 -3.68 7.03
C LEU A 172 0.32 -2.54 7.54
N SER A 173 -0.10 -1.81 8.57
CA SER A 173 0.72 -0.78 9.21
C SER A 173 2.04 -1.36 9.73
N THR A 174 2.00 -2.58 10.27
CA THR A 174 3.20 -3.31 10.73
C THR A 174 4.13 -3.66 9.58
N VAL A 175 3.60 -4.20 8.47
CA VAL A 175 4.40 -4.55 7.28
C VAL A 175 4.95 -3.31 6.58
N SER A 176 4.13 -2.26 6.42
CA SER A 176 4.49 -1.02 5.73
C SER A 176 5.57 -0.24 6.48
N GLY A 177 5.51 -0.26 7.82
CA GLY A 177 6.49 0.37 8.70
C GLY A 177 7.84 -0.35 8.77
N ARG A 178 7.95 -1.56 8.21
CA ARG A 178 9.25 -2.24 8.10
C ARG A 178 10.08 -1.58 6.99
N PRO A 179 11.36 -1.26 7.26
CA PRO A 179 12.24 -0.72 6.24
C PRO A 179 12.47 -1.76 5.14
N LEU A 180 12.70 -1.28 3.92
CA LEU A 180 12.91 -2.16 2.77
C LEU A 180 14.09 -3.11 2.98
N SER A 181 15.12 -2.65 3.71
CA SER A 181 16.29 -3.45 4.05
C SER A 181 15.97 -4.71 4.86
N SER A 182 14.84 -4.76 5.56
CA SER A 182 14.40 -5.96 6.30
C SER A 182 13.83 -7.08 5.41
N PHE A 183 13.84 -6.87 4.09
CA PHE A 183 13.39 -7.83 3.08
C PHE A 183 14.52 -8.22 2.10
N LEU A 184 15.78 -7.88 2.43
CA LEU A 184 16.96 -8.20 1.61
C LEU A 184 17.57 -9.58 1.92
N ASP A 185 17.04 -10.31 2.91
CA ASP A 185 17.53 -11.59 3.40
C ASP A 185 17.10 -12.79 2.52
#